data_AF-A0A938IUE9-F1
#
_entry.id   AF-A0A938IUE9-F1
#
_cell.length_a   1.000
_cell.length_b   1.000
_cell.length_c   1.000
_cell.angle_alpha   90.00
_cell.angle_beta   90.00
_cell.angle_gamma   90.00
#
_symmetry.space_group_name_H-M   'P 1'
#
loop_
_entity.id
_entity.type
_entity.pdbx_description
1 polymer ?
#
loop_
_entity_poly.entity_id
_entity_poly.type
_entity_poly.pdbx_seq_one_letter_code
_entity_poly.pdbx_strand_id
1 'polypeptide(L)'
;MLLSLLLAAEDMGPNPIAPENKELLWGAGSFLVFLFVMRVFLVPKVKKGMDARYGDIRSGHESAQATRVAAQNDVHAYEEAVAKVRAEAAARIDAARQTLDAERQAKVDEVNSRIAARRADADRELAAARAAARGEVATAVGNVTARATQLVLGKSPDASLVKRAVDATMNGGRS
;
A
#
# COMPACT_ATOMS: atom_id res chain seq x y z
N MET A 1 20.04 -39.71 -105.48
CA MET A 1 18.78 -40.46 -105.29
C MET A 1 18.26 -40.47 -103.83
N LEU A 2 18.76 -39.59 -102.95
CA LEU A 2 18.25 -39.42 -101.57
C LEU A 2 17.57 -38.05 -101.36
N LEU A 3 17.26 -37.33 -102.45
CA LEU A 3 16.67 -35.99 -102.43
C LEU A 3 15.20 -35.98 -102.89
N SER A 4 14.60 -37.16 -103.12
CA SER A 4 13.22 -37.30 -103.62
C SER A 4 12.26 -37.87 -102.57
N LEU A 5 12.72 -38.19 -101.36
CA LEU A 5 11.88 -38.74 -100.28
C LEU A 5 11.41 -37.71 -99.25
N LEU A 6 11.89 -36.46 -99.32
CA LEU A 6 11.50 -35.37 -98.42
C LEU A 6 10.33 -34.53 -98.97
N LEU A 7 9.83 -34.85 -100.16
CA LEU A 7 8.80 -34.09 -100.88
C LEU A 7 7.49 -34.86 -101.08
N ALA A 8 7.24 -35.89 -100.26
CA ALA A 8 6.00 -36.67 -100.26
C ALA A 8 5.21 -36.48 -98.95
N ALA A 9 5.13 -35.23 -98.47
CA ALA A 9 3.97 -34.82 -97.68
C ALA A 9 2.82 -34.55 -98.67
N GLU A 10 2.39 -35.60 -99.36
CA GLU A 10 1.22 -35.59 -100.23
C GLU A 10 -0.02 -35.40 -99.35
N ASP A 11 -0.65 -34.25 -99.55
CA ASP A 11 -2.09 -33.99 -99.57
C ASP A 11 -2.97 -35.14 -99.06
N MET A 12 -3.06 -35.28 -97.72
CA MET A 12 -4.07 -36.12 -97.09
C MET A 12 -5.42 -35.43 -97.24
N GLY A 13 -6.27 -35.98 -98.12
CA GLY A 13 -7.65 -35.52 -98.30
C GLY A 13 -8.44 -35.44 -96.98
N PRO A 14 -9.59 -34.72 -96.94
CA PRO A 14 -10.23 -34.29 -95.70
C PRO A 14 -10.50 -35.44 -94.73
N ASN A 15 -9.83 -35.44 -93.57
CA ASN A 15 -10.00 -36.46 -92.53
C ASN A 15 -11.32 -36.20 -91.77
N PRO A 16 -12.32 -37.09 -91.84
CA PRO A 16 -13.70 -36.82 -91.38
C PRO A 16 -13.88 -36.70 -89.85
N ILE A 17 -12.82 -36.91 -89.06
CA ILE A 17 -12.84 -36.82 -87.59
C ILE A 17 -11.88 -35.74 -87.08
N ALA A 18 -10.89 -35.33 -87.88
CA ALA A 18 -9.96 -34.29 -87.47
C ALA A 18 -10.52 -32.92 -87.85
N PRO A 19 -10.54 -31.94 -86.92
CA PRO A 19 -10.99 -30.60 -87.22
C PRO A 19 -10.10 -29.98 -88.31
N GLU A 20 -10.72 -29.25 -89.24
CA GLU A 20 -9.96 -28.57 -90.28
C GLU A 20 -9.05 -27.50 -89.67
N ASN A 21 -7.86 -27.27 -90.25
CA ASN A 21 -6.87 -26.31 -89.72
C ASN A 21 -7.45 -24.90 -89.48
N LYS A 22 -8.45 -24.49 -90.27
CA LYS A 22 -9.16 -23.22 -90.12
C LYS A 22 -9.97 -23.15 -88.82
N GLU A 23 -10.59 -24.24 -88.41
CA GLU A 23 -11.41 -24.33 -87.20
C GLU A 23 -10.52 -24.30 -85.95
N LEU A 24 -9.38 -24.98 -86.00
CA LEU A 24 -8.35 -24.89 -84.97
C LEU A 24 -7.81 -23.46 -84.83
N LEU A 25 -7.56 -22.76 -85.95
CA LEU A 25 -7.03 -21.40 -85.91
C LEU A 25 -8.05 -20.40 -85.33
N TRP A 26 -9.31 -20.46 -85.75
CA TRP A 26 -10.38 -19.60 -85.20
C TRP A 26 -10.73 -19.94 -83.75
N GLY A 27 -10.74 -21.22 -83.38
CA GLY A 27 -10.97 -21.69 -82.01
C GLY A 27 -9.83 -21.26 -81.08
N ALA A 28 -8.57 -21.52 -81.48
CA ALA A 28 -7.39 -21.10 -80.72
C ALA A 28 -7.30 -19.58 -80.61
N GLY A 29 -7.58 -18.84 -81.69
CA GLY A 29 -7.61 -17.37 -81.67
C GLY A 29 -8.65 -16.83 -80.68
N SER A 30 -9.88 -17.33 -80.74
CA SER A 30 -10.95 -16.95 -79.81
C SER A 30 -10.62 -17.29 -78.36
N PHE A 31 -10.02 -18.46 -78.12
CA PHE A 31 -9.56 -18.88 -76.80
C PHE A 31 -8.42 -17.99 -76.28
N LEU A 32 -7.46 -17.62 -77.12
CA LEU A 32 -6.36 -16.72 -76.74
C LEU A 32 -6.85 -15.31 -76.43
N VAL A 33 -7.79 -14.78 -77.20
CA VAL A 33 -8.43 -13.48 -76.90
C VAL A 33 -9.16 -13.55 -75.56
N PHE A 34 -9.95 -14.60 -75.32
CA PHE A 34 -10.61 -14.81 -74.03
C PHE A 34 -9.61 -14.92 -72.87
N LEU A 35 -8.54 -15.70 -73.04
CA LEU A 35 -7.46 -15.85 -72.05
C LEU A 35 -6.80 -14.51 -71.74
N PHE A 36 -6.53 -13.69 -72.76
CA PHE A 36 -5.97 -12.36 -72.60
C PHE A 36 -6.90 -11.44 -71.81
N VAL A 37 -8.20 -11.39 -72.15
CA VAL A 37 -9.19 -10.61 -71.41
C VAL A 37 -9.27 -11.07 -69.96
N MET A 38 -9.31 -12.38 -69.71
CA MET A 38 -9.33 -12.94 -68.36
C MET A 38 -8.06 -12.55 -67.57
N ARG A 39 -6.89 -12.64 -68.21
CA ARG A 39 -5.59 -12.30 -67.61
C ARG A 39 -5.45 -10.82 -67.27
N VAL A 40 -6.06 -9.93 -68.06
CA VAL A 40 -5.98 -8.47 -67.90
C VAL A 40 -7.09 -7.93 -67.00
N PHE A 41 -8.29 -8.50 -67.00
CA PHE A 41 -9.44 -7.96 -66.25
C PHE A 41 -9.83 -8.80 -65.03
N LEU A 42 -9.90 -10.13 -65.15
CA LEU A 42 -10.43 -11.00 -64.09
C LEU A 42 -9.39 -11.29 -63.01
N VAL A 43 -8.19 -11.73 -63.43
CA VAL A 43 -7.07 -12.05 -62.52
C VAL A 43 -6.72 -10.89 -61.58
N PRO A 44 -6.52 -9.63 -62.03
CA PRO A 44 -6.20 -8.56 -61.10
C PRO A 44 -7.33 -8.23 -60.13
N LYS A 45 -8.60 -8.38 -60.52
CA LYS A 45 -9.74 -8.18 -59.61
C LYS A 45 -9.78 -9.24 -58.50
N VAL A 46 -9.58 -10.51 -58.84
CA VAL A 46 -9.52 -11.60 -57.86
C VAL A 46 -8.32 -11.41 -56.93
N LYS A 47 -7.14 -11.12 -57.49
CA LYS A 47 -5.94 -10.85 -56.70
C LYS A 47 -6.14 -9.69 -55.73
N LYS A 48 -6.72 -8.57 -56.19
CA LYS A 48 -7.03 -7.41 -55.32
C LYS A 48 -7.98 -7.80 -54.18
N GLY A 49 -9.01 -8.60 -54.46
CA GLY A 49 -9.93 -9.08 -53.43
C GLY A 49 -9.25 -9.99 -52.40
N MET A 50 -8.38 -10.90 -52.84
CA MET A 50 -7.59 -11.73 -51.94
C MET A 50 -6.63 -10.88 -51.09
N ASP A 51 -5.86 -9.99 -51.72
CA ASP A 51 -4.89 -9.12 -51.05
C ASP A 51 -5.59 -8.23 -50.00
N ALA A 52 -6.79 -7.69 -50.31
CA ALA A 52 -7.60 -6.94 -49.35
C ALA A 52 -8.03 -7.79 -48.15
N ARG A 53 -8.58 -9.00 -48.38
CA ARG A 53 -8.96 -9.91 -47.29
C ARG A 53 -7.77 -10.30 -46.42
N TYR A 54 -6.60 -10.56 -47.02
CA TYR A 54 -5.39 -10.83 -46.25
C TYR A 54 -4.95 -9.63 -45.42
N GLY A 55 -5.05 -8.42 -45.96
CA GLY A 55 -4.77 -7.17 -45.24
C GLY A 55 -5.70 -6.96 -44.05
N ASP A 56 -7.00 -7.16 -44.24
CA ASP A 56 -8.01 -7.02 -43.17
C ASP A 56 -7.79 -8.06 -42.06
N ILE A 57 -7.51 -9.31 -42.42
CA ILE A 57 -7.23 -10.38 -41.44
C ILE A 57 -5.95 -10.05 -40.66
N ARG A 58 -4.89 -9.65 -41.35
CA ARG A 58 -3.61 -9.32 -40.71
C ARG A 58 -3.75 -8.14 -39.74
N SER A 59 -4.35 -7.05 -40.20
CA SER A 59 -4.59 -5.86 -39.36
C SER A 59 -5.54 -6.17 -38.20
N GLY A 60 -6.53 -7.03 -38.39
CA GLY A 60 -7.39 -7.56 -37.33
C GLY A 60 -6.62 -8.33 -36.27
N HIS A 61 -5.70 -9.21 -36.66
CA HIS A 61 -4.83 -9.92 -35.73
C HIS A 61 -3.86 -8.99 -34.99
N GLU A 62 -3.22 -8.06 -35.70
CA GLU A 62 -2.29 -7.09 -35.12
C GLU A 62 -2.98 -6.19 -34.09
N SER A 63 -4.15 -5.65 -34.43
CA SER A 63 -4.94 -4.81 -33.51
C SER A 63 -5.46 -5.59 -32.29
N ALA A 64 -5.93 -6.83 -32.48
CA ALA A 64 -6.34 -7.69 -31.38
C ALA A 64 -5.16 -8.01 -30.44
N GLN A 65 -3.99 -8.32 -31.00
CA GLN A 65 -2.79 -8.58 -30.22
C GLN A 65 -2.31 -7.33 -29.48
N ALA A 66 -2.31 -6.17 -30.12
CA ALA A 66 -1.96 -4.90 -29.49
C ALA A 66 -2.91 -4.57 -28.34
N THR A 67 -4.21 -4.76 -28.54
CA THR A 67 -5.24 -4.55 -27.50
C THR A 67 -5.05 -5.51 -26.34
N ARG A 68 -4.75 -6.79 -26.62
CA ARG A 68 -4.48 -7.79 -25.59
C ARG A 68 -3.24 -7.43 -24.75
N VAL A 69 -2.16 -7.02 -25.41
CA VAL A 69 -0.93 -6.60 -24.71
C VAL A 69 -1.18 -5.35 -23.87
N ALA A 70 -1.88 -4.35 -24.42
CA ALA A 70 -2.26 -3.15 -23.68
C ALA A 70 -3.08 -3.49 -22.42
N ALA A 71 -4.13 -4.33 -22.57
CA ALA A 71 -4.94 -4.76 -21.44
C ALA A 71 -4.14 -5.54 -20.39
N GLN A 72 -3.19 -6.40 -20.80
CA GLN A 72 -2.30 -7.10 -19.88
C GLN A 72 -1.39 -6.14 -19.12
N ASN A 73 -0.86 -5.12 -19.79
CA ASN A 73 -0.04 -4.08 -19.16
C ASN A 73 -0.86 -3.25 -18.17
N ASP A 74 -2.10 -2.89 -18.52
CA ASP A 74 -2.99 -2.14 -17.65
C ASP A 74 -3.34 -2.93 -16.39
N VAL A 75 -3.62 -4.24 -16.52
CA VAL A 75 -3.85 -5.13 -15.38
C VAL A 75 -2.61 -5.20 -14.48
N HIS A 76 -1.43 -5.39 -15.07
CA HIS A 76 -0.17 -5.44 -14.31
C HIS A 76 0.08 -4.13 -13.56
N ALA A 77 -0.06 -2.99 -14.23
CA ALA A 77 0.11 -1.68 -13.61
C ALA A 77 -0.91 -1.43 -12.49
N TYR A 78 -2.16 -1.90 -12.65
CA TYR A 78 -3.18 -1.83 -11.62
C TYR A 78 -2.83 -2.70 -10.40
N GLU A 79 -2.38 -3.94 -10.62
CA GLU A 79 -1.95 -4.85 -9.55
C GLU A 79 -0.76 -4.29 -8.78
N GLU A 80 0.24 -3.73 -9.48
CA GLU A 80 1.38 -3.04 -8.86
C GLU A 80 0.93 -1.82 -8.03
N ALA A 81 0.01 -1.01 -8.55
CA ALA A 81 -0.53 0.14 -7.84
C ALA A 81 -1.26 -0.30 -6.56
N VAL A 82 -2.07 -1.36 -6.62
CA VAL A 82 -2.77 -1.92 -5.45
C VAL A 82 -1.77 -2.46 -4.43
N ALA A 83 -0.74 -3.19 -4.86
CA ALA A 83 0.31 -3.71 -3.98
C ALA A 83 1.06 -2.56 -3.27
N LYS A 84 1.43 -1.52 -4.01
CA LYS A 84 2.07 -0.32 -3.47
C LYS A 84 1.19 0.38 -2.43
N VAL A 85 -0.09 0.62 -2.74
CA VAL A 85 -1.03 1.26 -1.80
C VAL A 85 -1.18 0.43 -0.52
N ARG A 86 -1.26 -0.91 -0.62
CA ARG A 86 -1.32 -1.80 0.55
C ARG A 86 -0.05 -1.70 1.40
N ALA A 87 1.11 -1.69 0.77
CA ALA A 87 2.38 -1.54 1.47
C ALA A 87 2.50 -0.18 2.17
N GLU A 88 2.12 0.91 1.49
CA GLU A 88 2.10 2.26 2.07
C GLU A 88 1.10 2.37 3.23
N ALA A 89 -0.09 1.77 3.10
CA ALA A 89 -1.08 1.75 4.17
C ALA A 89 -0.57 0.99 5.42
N ALA A 90 0.04 -0.18 5.22
CA ALA A 90 0.66 -0.94 6.31
C ALA A 90 1.75 -0.13 7.01
N ALA A 91 2.68 0.47 6.24
CA ALA A 91 3.75 1.30 6.77
C ALA A 91 3.21 2.51 7.56
N ARG A 92 2.14 3.17 7.08
CA ARG A 92 1.49 4.29 7.79
C ARG A 92 0.85 3.83 9.10
N ILE A 93 0.19 2.68 9.11
CA ILE A 93 -0.43 2.12 10.33
C ILE A 93 0.65 1.79 11.36
N ASP A 94 1.75 1.17 10.94
CA ASP A 94 2.84 0.82 11.85
C ASP A 94 3.55 2.05 12.41
N ALA A 95 3.80 3.07 11.58
CA ALA A 95 4.35 4.34 12.03
C ALA A 95 3.41 5.05 13.03
N ALA A 96 2.10 5.04 12.76
CA ALA A 96 1.09 5.61 13.66
C ALA A 96 1.04 4.87 15.00
N ARG A 97 1.12 3.53 15.00
CA ARG A 97 1.20 2.72 16.23
C ARG A 97 2.43 3.05 17.05
N GLN A 98 3.61 3.08 16.42
CA GLN A 98 4.87 3.43 17.09
C GLN A 98 4.81 4.83 17.72
N THR A 99 4.23 5.79 17.00
CA THR A 99 4.06 7.17 17.49
C THR A 99 3.12 7.20 18.68
N LEU A 100 1.97 6.52 18.59
CA LEU A 100 0.98 6.45 19.66
C LEU A 100 1.54 5.77 20.92
N ASP A 101 2.30 4.69 20.76
CA ASP A 101 2.93 3.98 21.88
C ASP A 101 3.98 4.88 22.57
N ALA A 102 4.78 5.61 21.79
CA ALA A 102 5.75 6.57 22.33
C ALA A 102 5.06 7.72 23.09
N GLU A 103 4.01 8.32 22.52
CA GLU A 103 3.23 9.37 23.16
C GLU A 103 2.55 8.86 24.44
N ARG A 104 1.97 7.65 24.39
CA ARG A 104 1.35 7.01 25.55
C ARG A 104 2.37 6.81 26.67
N GLN A 105 3.55 6.29 26.35
CA GLN A 105 4.61 6.08 27.33
C GLN A 105 5.06 7.41 27.94
N ALA A 106 5.32 8.43 27.11
CA ALA A 106 5.67 9.77 27.57
C ALA A 106 4.60 10.37 28.50
N LYS A 107 3.31 10.16 28.18
CA LYS A 107 2.21 10.65 29.03
C LYS A 107 2.12 9.91 30.36
N VAL A 108 2.33 8.60 30.36
CA VAL A 108 2.38 7.79 31.58
C VAL A 108 3.53 8.26 32.47
N ASP A 109 4.70 8.49 31.89
CA ASP A 109 5.88 8.96 32.63
C ASP A 109 5.68 10.37 33.20
N GLU A 110 5.08 11.28 32.42
CA GLU A 110 4.70 12.61 32.87
C GLU A 110 3.73 12.55 34.07
N VAL A 111 2.68 11.73 33.97
CA VAL A 111 1.69 11.56 35.03
C VAL A 111 2.32 10.95 36.28
N ASN A 112 3.16 9.93 36.13
CA ASN A 112 3.88 9.30 37.25
C ASN A 112 4.79 10.31 37.96
N SER A 113 5.52 11.14 37.20
CA SER A 113 6.35 12.20 37.77
C SER A 113 5.52 13.23 38.53
N ARG A 114 4.36 13.65 37.98
CA ARG A 114 3.45 14.58 38.67
C ARG A 114 2.87 13.97 39.95
N ILE A 115 2.51 12.69 39.94
CA ILE A 115 2.02 11.97 41.13
C ILE A 115 3.13 11.89 42.19
N ALA A 116 4.35 11.54 41.80
CA ALA A 116 5.48 11.48 42.72
C ALA A 116 5.77 12.83 43.37
N ALA A 117 5.77 13.92 42.58
CA ALA A 117 5.93 15.27 43.10
C ALA A 117 4.83 15.64 44.12
N ARG A 118 3.55 15.41 43.77
CA ARG A 118 2.42 15.67 44.67
C ARG A 118 2.48 14.86 45.96
N ARG A 119 2.95 13.60 45.90
CA ARG A 119 3.15 12.78 47.11
C ARG A 119 4.25 13.38 47.99
N ALA A 120 5.38 13.78 47.40
CA ALA A 120 6.45 14.42 48.15
C ALA A 120 6.04 15.76 48.78
N ASP A 121 5.22 16.56 48.09
CA ASP A 121 4.61 17.78 48.65
C ASP A 121 3.68 17.44 49.83
N ALA A 122 2.76 16.49 49.65
CA ALA A 122 1.83 16.06 50.68
C ALA A 122 2.55 15.48 51.92
N ASP A 123 3.63 14.71 51.73
CA ASP A 123 4.45 14.18 52.83
C ASP A 123 5.14 15.32 53.61
N ARG A 124 5.62 16.36 52.92
CA ARG A 124 6.18 17.57 53.56
C ARG A 124 5.12 18.33 54.35
N GLU A 125 3.94 18.55 53.77
CA GLU A 125 2.82 19.21 54.45
C GLU A 125 2.37 18.41 55.68
N LEU A 126 2.26 17.08 55.55
CA LEU A 126 1.88 16.20 56.65
C LEU A 126 2.93 16.21 57.77
N ALA A 127 4.22 16.23 57.43
CA ALA A 127 5.30 16.35 58.42
C ALA A 127 5.24 17.70 59.15
N ALA A 128 5.01 18.80 58.44
CA ALA A 128 4.85 20.13 59.02
C ALA A 128 3.61 20.22 59.93
N ALA A 129 2.46 19.71 59.48
CA ALA A 129 1.22 19.67 60.26
C ALA A 129 1.38 18.83 61.54
N ARG A 130 2.05 17.67 61.46
CA ARG A 130 2.37 16.84 62.63
C ARG A 130 3.30 17.56 63.61
N ALA A 131 4.29 18.30 63.12
CA ALA A 131 5.18 19.09 63.96
C ALA A 131 4.44 20.23 64.67
N ALA A 132 3.58 20.96 63.94
CA ALA A 132 2.74 22.01 64.50
C ALA A 132 1.79 21.47 65.58
N ALA A 133 1.04 20.41 65.28
CA ALA A 133 0.12 19.77 66.23
C ALA A 133 0.84 19.28 67.49
N ARG A 134 2.06 18.72 67.37
CA ARG A 134 2.88 18.35 68.53
C ARG A 134 3.27 19.58 69.37
N GLY A 135 3.62 20.70 68.74
CA GLY A 135 3.93 21.95 69.43
C GLY A 135 2.74 22.52 70.19
N GLU A 136 1.55 22.48 69.59
CA GLU A 136 0.30 22.89 70.22
C GLU A 136 -0.03 22.00 71.44
N VAL A 137 0.09 20.68 71.29
CA VAL A 137 -0.11 19.72 72.40
C VAL A 137 0.91 19.96 73.52
N ALA A 138 2.18 20.16 73.21
CA ALA A 138 3.21 20.45 74.22
C ALA A 138 2.91 21.75 74.98
N THR A 139 2.42 22.78 74.29
CA THR A 139 2.02 24.05 74.89
C THR A 139 0.81 23.87 75.82
N ALA A 140 -0.22 23.16 75.35
CA ALA A 140 -1.42 22.88 76.15
C ALA A 140 -1.10 22.06 77.41
N VAL A 141 -0.31 20.99 77.27
CA VAL A 141 0.13 20.16 78.42
C VAL A 141 0.98 20.98 79.37
N GLY A 142 1.92 21.78 78.87
CA GLY A 142 2.73 22.68 79.70
C GLY A 142 1.89 23.65 80.54
N ASN A 143 0.86 24.25 79.93
CA ASN A 143 -0.07 25.15 80.63
C ASN A 143 -0.87 24.42 81.71
N VAL A 144 -1.38 23.22 81.42
CA VAL A 144 -2.13 22.39 82.39
C VAL A 144 -1.23 21.96 83.55
N THR A 145 -0.03 21.47 83.26
CA THR A 145 0.94 21.05 84.28
C THR A 145 1.37 22.22 85.16
N ALA A 146 1.71 23.38 84.57
CA ALA A 146 2.08 24.57 85.33
C ALA A 146 0.96 25.00 86.29
N ARG A 147 -0.29 24.99 85.80
CA ARG A 147 -1.45 25.34 86.61
C ARG A 147 -1.69 24.34 87.74
N ALA A 148 -1.61 23.04 87.46
CA ALA A 148 -1.75 21.99 88.47
C ALA A 148 -0.66 22.07 89.55
N THR A 149 0.59 22.28 89.16
CA THR A 149 1.71 22.43 90.09
C THR A 149 1.58 23.69 90.95
N GLN A 150 1.11 24.81 90.39
CA GLN A 150 0.83 26.02 91.15
C GLN A 150 -0.26 25.79 92.22
N LEU A 151 -1.31 25.04 91.89
CA LEU A 151 -2.38 24.71 92.84
C LEU A 151 -1.88 23.84 94.01
N VAL A 152 -0.95 22.90 93.75
CA VAL A 152 -0.41 21.99 94.78
C VAL A 152 0.65 22.66 95.65
N LEU A 153 1.58 23.42 95.06
CA LEU A 153 2.73 24.00 95.77
C LEU A 153 2.45 25.41 96.32
N GLY A 154 1.34 26.04 95.93
CA GLY A 154 0.99 27.42 96.32
C GLY A 154 1.88 28.51 95.70
N LYS A 155 2.87 28.15 94.88
CA LYS A 155 3.79 29.06 94.18
C LYS A 155 3.91 28.73 92.70
N SER A 156 4.20 29.73 91.87
CA SER A 156 4.36 29.53 90.43
C SER A 156 5.61 28.68 90.15
N PRO A 157 5.50 27.59 89.37
CA PRO A 157 6.65 26.79 88.95
C PRO A 157 7.49 27.53 87.89
N ASP A 158 8.77 27.20 87.79
CA ASP A 158 9.67 27.72 86.76
C ASP A 158 9.24 27.21 85.37
N ALA A 159 8.93 28.13 84.46
CA ALA A 159 8.41 27.82 83.14
C ALA A 159 9.40 27.03 82.26
N SER A 160 10.71 27.26 82.43
CA SER A 160 11.74 26.54 81.67
C SER A 160 11.85 25.08 82.12
N LEU A 161 11.64 24.83 83.41
CA LEU A 161 11.69 23.50 84.03
C LEU A 161 10.47 22.67 83.63
N VAL A 162 9.27 23.28 83.65
CA VAL A 162 8.03 22.64 83.16
C VAL A 162 8.15 22.30 81.67
N LYS A 163 8.61 23.25 80.85
CA LYS A 163 8.83 23.01 79.41
C LYS A 163 9.78 21.85 79.16
N ARG A 164 10.95 21.82 79.83
CA ARG A 164 11.92 20.72 79.69
C ARG A 164 11.34 19.37 80.10
N ALA A 165 10.55 19.32 81.18
CA ALA A 165 9.94 18.08 81.66
C ALA A 165 8.88 17.54 80.68
N VAL A 166 8.04 18.42 80.12
CA VAL A 166 7.04 18.08 79.10
C VAL A 166 7.73 17.64 77.80
N ASP A 167 8.75 18.37 77.35
CA ASP A 167 9.53 18.01 76.16
C ASP A 167 10.23 16.65 76.33
N ALA A 168 10.77 16.35 77.52
CA ALA A 168 11.41 15.07 77.82
C ALA A 168 10.42 13.89 77.82
N THR A 169 9.21 14.07 78.36
CA THR A 169 8.17 13.02 78.36
C THR A 169 7.55 12.81 76.97
N MET A 170 7.30 13.88 76.23
CA MET A 170 6.80 13.83 74.84
C MET A 170 7.78 13.16 73.88
N ASN A 171 9.08 13.34 74.08
CA ASN A 171 10.12 12.73 73.25
C ASN A 171 10.56 11.33 73.72
N GLY A 172 10.44 11.04 75.03
CA GLY A 172 10.86 9.79 75.65
C GLY A 172 9.87 8.62 75.56
N GLY A 173 8.62 8.84 75.15
CA GLY A 173 7.61 7.78 75.00
C GLY A 173 7.77 6.86 73.78
N ARG A 174 8.89 6.93 73.05
CA ARG A 174 9.26 5.93 72.01
C ARG A 174 10.25 4.93 72.61
N SER A 175 9.76 3.98 73.39
CA SER A 175 10.45 2.71 73.69
C SER A 175 9.44 1.59 73.54
#